data_AF-A0A952WX46-F1
#
_entry.id   AF-A0A952WX46-F1
#
_cell.length_a   1.000
_cell.length_b   1.000
_cell.length_c   1.000
_cell.angle_alpha   90.00
_cell.angle_beta   90.00
_cell.angle_gamma   90.00
#
_symmetry.space_group_name_H-M   'P 1'
#
loop_
_entity.id
_entity.type
_entity.pdbx_description
1 polymer ?
#
loop_
_entity_poly.entity_id
_entity_poly.type
_entity_poly.pdbx_seq_one_letter_code
_entity_poly.pdbx_strand_id
1 'polypeptide(L)'
;MRNSAVNLAAALTVLGASTASAPGSVIEIPSSISGGIHADGLFFESMLNYFVGYSHPSTPIERRNWFLFDLAGVGGPIVGGKLKLYLPGDHTLGEVSGYLSSDPSEDYMISGTPVTPAAFWDMSLGLGVTTPAMAAAIFGTLGSGAPYGLTSINIDHSGSMVEITLTPHAIADLNASIGGHFVIGGRLLDIHPDMPDPLYPTELVFAYTTIPATGAPFPMLELEIIPAPGSAALLAIGGTLAARRRRGG
;
A
#
# COMPACT_ATOMS: atom_id res chain seq x y z
N MET A 1 44.65 50.71 49.04
CA MET A 1 43.98 50.88 47.73
C MET A 1 43.79 49.49 47.12
N ARG A 2 42.60 48.90 47.26
CA ARG A 2 42.26 47.57 46.73
C ARG A 2 41.38 47.77 45.49
N ASN A 3 41.88 47.36 44.33
CA ASN A 3 41.12 47.33 43.08
C ASN A 3 40.20 46.11 43.08
N SER A 4 38.88 46.35 43.04
CA SER A 4 37.87 45.31 42.83
C SER A 4 37.59 45.21 41.34
N ALA A 5 38.04 44.12 40.72
CA ALA A 5 37.67 43.75 39.36
C ALA A 5 36.27 43.12 39.37
N VAL A 6 35.34 43.70 38.62
CA VAL A 6 33.99 43.17 38.39
C VAL A 6 34.09 42.16 37.25
N ASN A 7 33.89 40.88 37.55
CA ASN A 7 33.73 39.83 36.54
C ASN A 7 32.33 39.91 35.94
N LEU A 8 32.23 40.30 34.67
CA LEU A 8 31.00 40.27 33.91
C LEU A 8 30.81 38.85 33.33
N ALA A 9 30.00 38.03 33.98
CA ALA A 9 29.60 36.73 33.45
C ALA A 9 28.55 36.94 32.35
N ALA A 10 28.90 36.65 31.10
CA ALA A 10 27.96 36.63 29.99
C ALA A 10 27.08 35.37 30.08
N ALA A 11 25.80 35.55 30.42
CA ALA A 11 24.81 34.48 30.37
C ALA A 11 24.53 34.11 28.90
N LEU A 12 24.96 32.93 28.49
CA LEU A 12 24.66 32.34 27.19
C LEU A 12 23.26 31.72 27.24
N THR A 13 22.23 32.50 26.89
CA THR A 13 20.87 31.99 26.72
C THR A 13 20.81 31.13 25.46
N VAL A 14 20.82 29.81 25.63
CA VAL A 14 20.48 28.86 24.55
C VAL A 14 18.98 28.96 24.33
N LEU A 15 18.54 29.75 23.34
CA LEU A 15 17.18 29.60 22.82
C LEU A 15 17.09 28.20 22.21
N GLY A 16 16.41 27.28 22.90
CA GLY A 16 16.00 26.02 22.30
C GLY A 16 15.07 26.31 21.14
N ALA A 17 15.57 26.17 19.92
CA ALA A 17 14.72 26.18 18.74
C ALA A 17 13.81 24.95 18.84
N SER A 18 12.54 25.17 19.19
CA SER A 18 11.51 24.18 19.03
C SER A 18 11.37 23.89 17.54
N THR A 19 11.87 22.74 17.09
CA THR A 19 11.55 22.23 15.76
C THR A 19 10.08 21.85 15.78
N ALA A 20 9.21 22.78 15.41
CA ALA A 20 7.82 22.45 15.12
C ALA A 20 7.85 21.36 14.04
N SER A 21 7.40 20.16 14.39
CA SER A 21 7.22 19.08 13.43
C SER A 21 6.27 19.61 12.35
N ALA A 22 6.69 19.53 11.09
CA ALA A 22 5.80 19.87 9.98
C ALA A 22 4.57 18.95 10.05
N PRO A 23 3.36 19.47 9.78
CA PRO A 23 2.17 18.63 9.77
C PRO A 23 2.38 17.46 8.79
N GLY A 24 1.92 16.28 9.17
CA GLY A 24 1.89 15.13 8.27
C GLY A 24 1.16 15.50 6.98
N SER A 25 1.72 15.10 5.84
CA SER A 25 1.05 15.24 4.54
C SER A 25 0.55 13.88 4.08
N VAL A 26 -0.66 13.85 3.52
CA VAL A 26 -1.22 12.65 2.90
C VAL A 26 -0.92 12.68 1.40
N ILE A 27 -0.44 11.56 0.87
CA ILE A 27 -0.27 11.34 -0.57
C ILE A 27 -1.02 10.08 -0.98
N GLU A 28 -1.55 10.06 -2.20
CA GLU A 28 -2.16 8.87 -2.79
C GLU A 28 -1.32 8.40 -3.98
N ILE A 29 -0.95 7.13 -3.96
CA ILE A 29 -0.13 6.49 -4.99
C ILE A 29 -0.99 5.42 -5.67
N PRO A 30 -1.39 5.60 -6.94
CA PRO A 30 -2.06 4.53 -7.67
C PRO A 30 -1.11 3.35 -7.86
N SER A 31 -1.64 2.13 -7.88
CA SER A 31 -0.85 0.96 -8.27
C SER A 31 -0.35 1.17 -9.70
N SER A 32 0.96 0.98 -9.91
CA SER A 32 1.55 0.95 -11.24
C SER A 32 0.94 -0.19 -12.06
N ILE A 33 0.66 -1.32 -11.39
CA ILE A 33 0.05 -2.49 -11.98
C ILE A 33 -0.55 -3.39 -10.88
N SER A 34 -1.61 -4.12 -11.21
CA SER A 34 -2.27 -5.08 -10.33
C SER A 34 -2.57 -6.36 -11.09
N GLY A 35 -2.96 -7.41 -10.39
CA GLY A 35 -3.37 -8.63 -11.04
C GLY A 35 -3.78 -9.71 -10.06
N GLY A 36 -4.04 -10.88 -10.62
CA GLY A 36 -4.29 -12.07 -9.84
C GLY A 36 -3.73 -13.31 -10.51
N ILE A 37 -3.44 -14.29 -9.67
CA ILE A 37 -2.78 -15.54 -10.05
C ILE A 37 -3.49 -16.71 -9.40
N HIS A 38 -3.65 -17.78 -10.18
CA HIS A 38 -4.23 -19.02 -9.72
C HIS A 38 -3.19 -19.91 -9.03
N ALA A 39 -3.66 -20.82 -8.17
CA ALA A 39 -2.80 -21.71 -7.41
C ALA A 39 -1.91 -22.64 -8.26
N ASP A 40 -2.39 -23.03 -9.43
CA ASP A 40 -1.65 -23.84 -10.40
C ASP A 40 -0.68 -23.03 -11.28
N GLY A 41 -0.57 -21.72 -11.02
CA GLY A 41 0.26 -20.80 -11.77
C GLY A 41 -0.37 -20.31 -13.07
N LEU A 42 -1.65 -20.58 -13.33
CA LEU A 42 -2.35 -19.91 -14.43
C LEU A 42 -2.51 -18.42 -14.12
N PHE A 43 -2.00 -17.59 -15.02
CA PHE A 43 -2.19 -16.14 -14.99
C PHE A 43 -2.53 -15.67 -16.40
N PHE A 44 -3.10 -14.47 -16.50
CA PHE A 44 -3.43 -13.85 -17.76
C PHE A 44 -2.63 -12.56 -17.86
N GLU A 45 -1.76 -12.51 -18.87
CA GLU A 45 -0.99 -11.32 -19.19
C GLU A 45 -1.92 -10.15 -19.50
N SER A 46 -1.51 -8.93 -19.14
CA SER A 46 -2.29 -7.70 -19.32
C SER A 46 -3.65 -7.66 -18.61
N MET A 47 -3.96 -8.64 -17.76
CA MET A 47 -5.21 -8.67 -16.99
C MET A 47 -4.98 -8.06 -15.60
N LEU A 48 -5.35 -6.78 -15.43
CA LEU A 48 -5.16 -6.09 -14.14
C LEU A 48 -6.30 -6.30 -13.14
N ASN A 49 -7.18 -7.28 -13.39
CA ASN A 49 -8.20 -7.63 -12.41
C ASN A 49 -7.54 -8.21 -11.15
N TYR A 50 -8.09 -7.84 -10.00
CA TYR A 50 -7.54 -8.22 -8.71
C TYR A 50 -8.57 -8.97 -7.89
N PHE A 51 -9.52 -9.65 -8.54
CA PHE A 51 -10.44 -10.53 -7.84
C PHE A 51 -9.70 -11.69 -7.17
N VAL A 52 -10.21 -12.10 -6.01
CA VAL A 52 -9.63 -13.16 -5.15
C VAL A 52 -10.70 -14.14 -4.71
N GLY A 53 -10.26 -15.31 -4.27
CA GLY A 53 -11.11 -16.35 -3.70
C GLY A 53 -11.19 -17.59 -4.60
N TYR A 54 -12.31 -18.28 -4.56
CA TYR A 54 -12.55 -19.52 -5.29
C TYR A 54 -12.69 -19.27 -6.81
N SER A 55 -11.72 -19.71 -7.61
CA SER A 55 -11.64 -19.42 -9.05
C SER A 55 -11.25 -20.64 -9.89
N HIS A 56 -12.20 -21.15 -10.70
CA HIS A 56 -11.98 -22.22 -11.68
C HIS A 56 -11.26 -21.69 -12.94
N PRO A 57 -10.39 -22.46 -13.64
CA PRO A 57 -10.14 -23.90 -13.56
C PRO A 57 -8.92 -24.36 -12.75
N SER A 58 -8.47 -23.63 -11.74
CA SER A 58 -7.21 -23.99 -11.08
C SER A 58 -7.32 -25.16 -10.09
N THR A 59 -6.21 -25.81 -9.76
CA THR A 59 -6.13 -26.80 -8.68
C THR A 59 -4.94 -26.52 -7.74
N PRO A 60 -5.16 -26.19 -6.44
CA PRO A 60 -6.45 -25.95 -5.81
C PRO A 60 -7.22 -24.77 -6.45
N ILE A 61 -8.54 -24.73 -6.25
CA ILE A 61 -9.43 -23.74 -6.86
C ILE A 61 -9.35 -22.45 -6.05
N GLU A 62 -8.24 -21.72 -6.19
CA GLU A 62 -7.95 -20.51 -5.45
C GLU A 62 -7.21 -19.52 -6.35
N ARG A 63 -7.61 -18.26 -6.26
CA ARG A 63 -6.92 -17.11 -6.85
C ARG A 63 -6.57 -16.09 -5.77
N ARG A 64 -5.33 -15.62 -5.84
CA ARG A 64 -4.80 -14.54 -4.98
C ARG A 64 -4.45 -13.34 -5.84
N ASN A 65 -4.49 -12.16 -5.25
CA ASN A 65 -4.18 -10.92 -5.96
C ASN A 65 -2.88 -10.30 -5.45
N TRP A 66 -2.41 -9.32 -6.20
CA TRP A 66 -1.25 -8.53 -5.86
C TRP A 66 -1.35 -7.13 -6.47
N PHE A 67 -0.62 -6.19 -5.87
CA PHE A 67 -0.58 -4.79 -6.23
C PHE A 67 0.86 -4.30 -6.16
N LEU A 68 1.33 -3.63 -7.21
CA LEU A 68 2.67 -3.06 -7.31
C LEU A 68 2.57 -1.53 -7.31
N PHE A 69 3.30 -0.88 -6.40
CA PHE A 69 3.35 0.57 -6.25
C PHE A 69 4.77 1.10 -6.49
N ASP A 70 4.87 2.27 -7.11
CA ASP A 70 6.11 3.03 -7.25
C ASP A 70 6.21 4.08 -6.13
N LEU A 71 7.25 3.96 -5.30
CA LEU A 71 7.52 4.85 -4.17
C LEU A 71 8.63 5.88 -4.47
N ALA A 72 9.03 6.05 -5.73
CA ALA A 72 10.04 7.04 -6.14
C ALA A 72 9.67 8.48 -5.75
N GLY A 73 8.36 8.79 -5.68
CA GLY A 73 7.85 10.10 -5.28
C GLY A 73 7.75 10.33 -3.77
N VAL A 74 8.05 9.33 -2.93
CA VAL A 74 7.90 9.44 -1.47
C VAL A 74 9.10 10.18 -0.87
N GLY A 75 8.88 11.43 -0.46
CA GLY A 75 9.94 12.34 -0.03
C GLY A 75 10.27 12.37 1.47
N GLY A 76 9.69 11.49 2.28
CA GLY A 76 9.88 11.51 3.73
C GLY A 76 9.41 10.22 4.42
N PRO A 77 9.67 10.08 5.74
CA PRO A 77 9.26 8.91 6.49
C PRO A 77 7.75 8.73 6.47
N ILE A 78 7.32 7.51 6.20
CA ILE A 78 5.92 7.10 6.24
C ILE A 78 5.58 6.75 7.69
N VAL A 79 4.50 7.32 8.22
CA VAL A 79 4.04 7.10 9.61
C VAL A 79 2.72 6.34 9.70
N GLY A 80 1.99 6.25 8.59
CA GLY A 80 0.73 5.54 8.49
C GLY A 80 0.30 5.39 7.04
N GLY A 81 -0.75 4.63 6.82
CA GLY A 81 -1.32 4.49 5.48
C GLY A 81 -2.46 3.48 5.42
N LYS A 82 -3.09 3.44 4.25
CA LYS A 82 -4.18 2.54 3.91
C LYS A 82 -4.00 2.04 2.48
N LEU A 83 -4.34 0.78 2.24
CA LEU A 83 -4.64 0.29 0.90
C LEU A 83 -6.13 0.51 0.64
N LYS A 84 -6.48 1.16 -0.48
CA LYS A 84 -7.86 1.36 -0.92
C LYS A 84 -8.14 0.55 -2.16
N LEU A 85 -9.14 -0.31 -2.10
CA LEU A 85 -9.55 -1.20 -3.20
C LEU A 85 -11.02 -0.96 -3.52
N TYR A 86 -11.36 -0.77 -4.79
CA TYR A 86 -12.76 -0.65 -5.18
C TYR A 86 -13.43 -2.01 -5.21
N LEU A 87 -14.60 -2.13 -4.58
CA LEU A 87 -15.48 -3.29 -4.73
C LEU A 87 -16.59 -2.93 -5.73
N PRO A 88 -16.63 -3.52 -6.93
CA PRO A 88 -17.65 -3.19 -7.92
C PRO A 88 -19.10 -3.42 -7.45
N GLY A 89 -20.04 -2.77 -8.13
CA GLY A 89 -21.48 -2.95 -7.97
C GLY A 89 -22.16 -1.82 -7.23
N ASP A 90 -22.68 -0.85 -7.97
CA ASP A 90 -23.65 0.10 -7.43
C ASP A 90 -25.09 -0.44 -7.56
N HIS A 91 -25.68 -0.85 -6.43
CA HIS A 91 -27.07 -1.31 -6.36
C HIS A 91 -28.08 -0.23 -6.75
N THR A 92 -27.72 1.05 -6.66
CA THR A 92 -28.57 2.18 -7.09
C THR A 92 -28.60 2.33 -8.61
N LEU A 93 -27.60 1.77 -9.30
CA LEU A 93 -27.49 1.75 -10.77
C LEU A 93 -27.81 0.37 -11.37
N GLY A 94 -28.13 -0.63 -10.53
CA GLY A 94 -28.42 -1.99 -10.97
C GLY A 94 -27.18 -2.77 -11.44
N GLU A 95 -25.99 -2.36 -11.01
CA GLU A 95 -24.74 -3.02 -11.37
C GLU A 95 -24.53 -4.31 -10.57
N VAL A 96 -23.77 -5.23 -11.16
CA VAL A 96 -23.43 -6.50 -10.51
C VAL A 96 -22.38 -6.26 -9.43
N SER A 97 -22.63 -6.81 -8.24
CA SER A 97 -21.71 -6.77 -7.11
C SER A 97 -20.39 -7.49 -7.41
N GLY A 98 -19.29 -6.89 -7.00
CA GLY A 98 -17.96 -7.49 -6.92
C GLY A 98 -17.80 -8.46 -5.75
N TYR A 99 -18.78 -8.51 -4.84
CA TYR A 99 -18.91 -9.52 -3.79
C TYR A 99 -19.86 -10.62 -4.26
N LEU A 100 -19.30 -11.78 -4.58
CA LEU A 100 -20.02 -12.98 -4.99
C LEU A 100 -19.64 -14.10 -4.00
N SER A 101 -20.33 -14.18 -2.87
CA SER A 101 -20.16 -15.27 -1.90
C SER A 101 -21.52 -15.62 -1.29
N SER A 102 -21.69 -16.87 -0.85
CA SER A 102 -22.82 -17.25 -0.01
C SER A 102 -22.66 -16.82 1.44
N ASP A 103 -21.42 -16.55 1.86
CA ASP A 103 -21.15 -16.08 3.21
C ASP A 103 -21.59 -14.63 3.35
N PRO A 104 -22.05 -14.22 4.54
CA PRO A 104 -22.49 -12.84 4.77
C PRO A 104 -21.30 -11.86 4.79
N SER A 105 -20.08 -12.35 4.99
CA SER A 105 -18.85 -11.56 5.01
C SER A 105 -17.64 -12.46 4.76
N GLU A 106 -16.64 -11.93 4.06
CA GLU A 106 -15.33 -12.56 3.86
C GLU A 106 -14.22 -11.79 4.57
N ASP A 107 -13.30 -12.52 5.21
CA ASP A 107 -12.09 -11.92 5.77
C ASP A 107 -10.98 -11.85 4.71
N TYR A 108 -10.64 -10.63 4.30
CA TYR A 108 -9.61 -10.35 3.31
C TYR A 108 -8.34 -9.82 3.97
N MET A 109 -7.25 -10.57 3.82
CA MET A 109 -5.94 -10.22 4.35
C MET A 109 -5.01 -9.76 3.24
N ILE A 110 -4.24 -8.71 3.53
CA ILE A 110 -3.09 -8.30 2.72
C ILE A 110 -1.78 -8.61 3.45
N SER A 111 -0.74 -8.96 2.69
CA SER A 111 0.56 -9.34 3.24
C SER A 111 1.73 -8.90 2.37
N GLY A 112 2.92 -8.89 2.96
CA GLY A 112 4.17 -8.82 2.20
C GLY A 112 4.44 -10.09 1.40
N THR A 113 5.42 -10.02 0.51
CA THR A 113 5.99 -11.15 -0.23
C THR A 113 7.50 -10.98 -0.34
N PRO A 114 8.29 -12.07 -0.24
CA PRO A 114 9.73 -12.04 -0.53
C PRO A 114 10.04 -11.97 -2.04
N VAL A 115 9.04 -12.09 -2.91
CA VAL A 115 9.21 -12.02 -4.37
C VAL A 115 9.53 -10.59 -4.78
N THR A 116 10.51 -10.41 -5.66
CA THR A 116 10.93 -9.09 -6.09
C THR A 116 9.86 -8.40 -6.96
N PRO A 117 9.72 -7.07 -6.89
CA PRO A 117 8.80 -6.31 -7.73
C PRO A 117 8.93 -6.59 -9.24
N ALA A 118 10.16 -6.85 -9.73
CA ALA A 118 10.42 -7.15 -11.14
C ALA A 118 9.68 -8.42 -11.62
N ALA A 119 9.54 -9.44 -10.78
CA ALA A 119 8.84 -10.67 -11.17
C ALA A 119 7.34 -10.43 -11.44
N PHE A 120 6.71 -9.54 -10.66
CA PHE A 120 5.31 -9.14 -10.89
C PHE A 120 5.15 -8.31 -12.16
N TRP A 121 6.11 -7.43 -12.44
CA TRP A 121 6.15 -6.67 -13.68
C TRP A 121 6.24 -7.58 -14.91
N ASP A 122 7.19 -8.53 -14.89
CA ASP A 122 7.40 -9.49 -15.97
C ASP A 122 6.15 -10.36 -16.24
N MET A 123 5.51 -10.82 -15.16
CA MET A 123 4.27 -11.60 -15.24
C MET A 123 3.12 -10.80 -15.86
N SER A 124 3.02 -9.51 -15.56
CA SER A 124 1.88 -8.69 -15.95
C SER A 124 1.98 -8.16 -17.37
N LEU A 125 3.19 -7.83 -17.81
CA LEU A 125 3.44 -7.37 -19.18
C LEU A 125 3.58 -8.51 -20.20
N GLY A 126 3.58 -9.76 -19.75
CA GLY A 126 3.70 -10.90 -20.65
C GLY A 126 5.03 -10.93 -21.39
N LEU A 127 6.12 -10.57 -20.70
CA LEU A 127 7.46 -10.55 -21.32
C LEU A 127 8.00 -11.95 -21.64
N GLY A 128 7.20 -13.01 -21.41
CA GLY A 128 7.55 -14.41 -21.67
C GLY A 128 8.57 -14.99 -20.69
N VAL A 129 8.93 -14.26 -19.63
CA VAL A 129 9.93 -14.69 -18.63
C VAL A 129 9.29 -15.58 -17.56
N THR A 130 8.06 -15.25 -17.14
CA THR A 130 7.36 -15.97 -16.08
C THR A 130 6.74 -17.26 -16.60
N THR A 131 7.25 -18.39 -16.14
CA THR A 131 6.65 -19.72 -16.41
C THR A 131 5.51 -20.03 -15.44
N PRO A 132 4.58 -20.95 -15.76
CA PRO A 132 3.55 -21.39 -14.82
C PRO A 132 4.11 -21.91 -13.49
N ALA A 133 5.26 -22.61 -13.50
CA ALA A 133 5.90 -23.07 -12.27
C ALA A 133 6.42 -21.92 -11.40
N MET A 134 6.99 -20.88 -12.02
CA MET A 134 7.40 -19.67 -11.29
C MET A 134 6.18 -18.93 -10.75
N ALA A 135 5.13 -18.82 -11.56
CA ALA A 135 3.87 -18.21 -11.17
C ALA A 135 3.27 -18.94 -9.95
N ALA A 136 3.19 -20.27 -9.97
CA ALA A 136 2.71 -21.07 -8.83
C ALA A 136 3.58 -20.85 -7.56
N ALA A 137 4.90 -20.69 -7.72
CA ALA A 137 5.78 -20.34 -6.61
C ALA A 137 5.48 -18.93 -6.06
N ILE A 138 5.22 -17.94 -6.93
CA ILE A 138 4.79 -16.60 -6.54
C ILE A 138 3.46 -16.67 -5.78
N PHE A 139 2.47 -17.41 -6.28
CA PHE A 139 1.19 -17.63 -5.61
C PHE A 139 1.38 -18.11 -4.16
N GLY A 140 2.28 -19.08 -3.94
CA GLY A 140 2.58 -19.61 -2.60
C GLY A 140 3.10 -18.56 -1.61
N THR A 141 3.60 -17.43 -2.09
CA THR A 141 4.07 -16.31 -1.26
C THR A 141 3.00 -15.26 -0.95
N LEU A 142 1.97 -15.16 -1.78
CA LEU A 142 0.90 -14.19 -1.60
C LEU A 142 0.04 -14.63 -0.42
N GLY A 143 -0.02 -13.84 0.65
CA GLY A 143 -0.80 -14.17 1.84
C GLY A 143 -0.16 -15.14 2.83
N SER A 144 1.12 -15.50 2.63
CA SER A 144 1.92 -16.28 3.60
C SER A 144 3.03 -15.47 4.27
N GLY A 145 3.32 -14.28 3.74
CA GLY A 145 4.19 -13.29 4.38
C GLY A 145 3.53 -12.65 5.60
N ALA A 146 4.26 -11.71 6.21
CA ALA A 146 3.74 -11.01 7.38
C ALA A 146 2.49 -10.17 7.03
N PRO A 147 1.47 -10.15 7.92
CA PRO A 147 0.22 -9.46 7.65
C PRO A 147 0.41 -7.94 7.65
N TYR A 148 0.01 -7.32 6.53
CA TYR A 148 0.02 -5.88 6.34
C TYR A 148 -1.32 -5.23 6.65
N GLY A 149 -2.40 -6.01 6.73
CA GLY A 149 -3.73 -5.53 7.06
C GLY A 149 -4.75 -6.65 6.93
N LEU A 150 -5.91 -6.46 7.57
CA LEU A 150 -7.05 -7.35 7.54
C LEU A 150 -8.31 -6.50 7.56
N THR A 151 -9.30 -6.88 6.75
CA THR A 151 -10.63 -6.30 6.79
C THR A 151 -11.67 -7.36 6.51
N SER A 152 -12.90 -7.11 6.97
CA SER A 152 -14.06 -7.93 6.61
C SER A 152 -14.80 -7.24 5.46
N ILE A 153 -15.12 -7.98 4.41
CA ILE A 153 -15.78 -7.48 3.20
C ILE A 153 -17.13 -8.16 3.07
N ASN A 154 -18.19 -7.40 2.80
CA ASN A 154 -19.52 -7.90 2.54
C ASN A 154 -20.18 -7.10 1.41
N ILE A 155 -21.44 -7.42 1.12
CA ILE A 155 -22.23 -6.78 0.07
C ILE A 155 -22.46 -5.28 0.27
N ASP A 156 -22.43 -4.78 1.51
CA ASP A 156 -22.67 -3.36 1.80
C ASP A 156 -21.50 -2.46 1.37
N HIS A 157 -20.34 -3.04 1.08
CA HIS A 157 -19.19 -2.31 0.51
C HIS A 157 -19.30 -2.11 -1.01
N SER A 158 -20.25 -2.76 -1.69
CA SER A 158 -20.31 -2.71 -3.15
C SER A 158 -20.57 -1.28 -3.66
N GLY A 159 -19.85 -0.88 -4.70
CA GLY A 159 -19.88 0.47 -5.25
C GLY A 159 -19.00 1.46 -4.47
N SER A 160 -18.18 1.00 -3.53
CA SER A 160 -17.35 1.84 -2.67
C SER A 160 -15.89 1.40 -2.59
N MET A 161 -15.05 2.26 -2.02
CA MET A 161 -13.65 1.93 -1.72
C MET A 161 -13.58 1.21 -0.36
N VAL A 162 -13.12 -0.03 -0.39
CA VAL A 162 -12.71 -0.79 0.79
C VAL A 162 -11.35 -0.27 1.24
N GLU A 163 -11.31 0.31 2.44
CA GLU A 163 -10.07 0.83 3.04
C GLU A 163 -9.49 -0.17 4.05
N ILE A 164 -8.21 -0.53 3.86
CA ILE A 164 -7.49 -1.48 4.71
C ILE A 164 -6.35 -0.73 5.40
N THR A 165 -6.47 -0.52 6.70
CA THR A 165 -5.43 0.13 7.51
C THR A 165 -4.16 -0.72 7.56
N LEU A 166 -3.02 -0.10 7.28
CA LEU A 166 -1.73 -0.77 7.28
C LEU A 166 -1.20 -0.98 8.70
N THR A 167 -0.63 -2.16 8.96
CA THR A 167 0.01 -2.48 10.24
C THR A 167 1.35 -1.75 10.39
N PRO A 168 1.87 -1.58 11.62
CA PRO A 168 3.22 -1.03 11.82
C PRO A 168 4.32 -1.78 11.08
N HIS A 169 4.14 -3.09 10.85
CA HIS A 169 5.07 -3.88 10.08
C HIS A 169 5.05 -3.51 8.59
N ALA A 170 3.87 -3.32 7.99
CA ALA A 170 3.73 -2.80 6.64
C ALA A 170 4.39 -1.42 6.50
N ILE A 171 4.20 -0.54 7.49
CA ILE A 171 4.84 0.79 7.51
C ILE A 171 6.37 0.68 7.55
N ALA A 172 6.93 -0.27 8.31
CA ALA A 172 8.37 -0.49 8.34
C ALA A 172 8.92 -0.93 6.97
N ASP A 173 8.25 -1.87 6.31
CA ASP A 173 8.67 -2.39 5.01
C ASP A 173 8.48 -1.36 3.88
N LEU A 174 7.43 -0.54 3.95
CA LEU A 174 7.23 0.62 3.07
C LEU A 174 8.37 1.62 3.21
N ASN A 175 8.76 1.98 4.44
CA ASN A 175 9.89 2.88 4.67
C ASN A 175 11.20 2.31 4.13
N ALA A 176 11.43 1.00 4.25
CA ALA A 176 12.60 0.33 3.69
C ALA A 176 12.60 0.33 2.15
N SER A 177 11.44 0.54 1.52
CA SER A 177 11.24 0.51 0.07
C SER A 177 11.09 1.90 -0.57
N ILE A 178 11.22 2.99 0.21
CA ILE A 178 11.18 4.37 -0.31
C ILE A 178 12.21 4.55 -1.44
N GLY A 179 11.80 5.20 -2.53
CA GLY A 179 12.64 5.37 -3.72
C GLY A 179 12.62 4.18 -4.68
N GLY A 180 11.98 3.08 -4.31
CA GLY A 180 11.87 1.87 -5.11
C GLY A 180 10.42 1.47 -5.36
N HIS A 181 10.21 0.15 -5.49
CA HIS A 181 8.89 -0.43 -5.71
C HIS A 181 8.46 -1.27 -4.52
N PHE A 182 7.15 -1.36 -4.30
CA PHE A 182 6.57 -2.12 -3.20
C PHE A 182 5.43 -3.01 -3.68
N VAL A 183 5.39 -4.26 -3.21
CA VAL A 183 4.35 -5.23 -3.57
C VAL A 183 3.55 -5.61 -2.34
N ILE A 184 2.23 -5.60 -2.49
CA ILE A 184 1.28 -6.13 -1.52
C ILE A 184 0.54 -7.30 -2.17
N GLY A 185 0.55 -8.46 -1.53
CA GLY A 185 -0.29 -9.59 -1.90
C GLY A 185 -1.60 -9.61 -1.11
N GLY A 186 -2.64 -10.26 -1.62
CA GLY A 186 -3.89 -10.45 -0.88
C GLY A 186 -4.62 -11.75 -1.18
N ARG A 187 -5.38 -12.22 -0.19
CA ARG A 187 -6.15 -13.47 -0.20
C ARG A 187 -7.35 -13.41 0.74
N LEU A 188 -8.32 -14.29 0.50
CA LEU A 188 -9.31 -14.64 1.51
C LEU A 188 -8.67 -15.59 2.54
N LEU A 189 -9.09 -15.44 3.80
CA LEU A 189 -8.57 -16.27 4.89
C LEU A 189 -9.30 -17.61 5.00
N ASP A 190 -10.62 -17.57 4.80
CA ASP A 190 -11.44 -18.75 4.62
C ASP A 190 -11.74 -18.92 3.14
N ILE A 191 -11.76 -20.16 2.66
CA ILE A 191 -12.25 -20.49 1.32
C ILE A 191 -13.08 -21.76 1.50
N HIS A 192 -14.36 -21.67 1.17
CA HIS A 192 -15.36 -22.71 1.30
C HIS A 192 -15.62 -23.36 -0.07
N PRO A 193 -14.89 -24.43 -0.44
CA PRO A 193 -15.12 -25.13 -1.70
C PRO A 193 -16.47 -25.88 -1.75
N ASP A 194 -17.14 -26.04 -0.60
CA ASP A 194 -18.33 -26.87 -0.42
C ASP A 194 -19.66 -26.08 -0.48
N MET A 195 -19.70 -24.94 -1.17
CA MET A 195 -20.94 -24.18 -1.30
C MET A 195 -22.07 -25.01 -1.94
N PRO A 196 -23.33 -24.85 -1.50
CA PRO A 196 -24.45 -25.71 -1.86
C PRO A 196 -24.95 -25.58 -3.32
N ASP A 197 -24.39 -24.66 -4.12
CA ASP A 197 -24.73 -24.56 -5.55
C ASP A 197 -23.79 -25.46 -6.38
N PRO A 198 -24.27 -26.58 -6.93
CA PRO A 198 -23.45 -27.52 -7.69
C PRO A 198 -23.04 -26.99 -9.07
N LEU A 199 -23.54 -25.84 -9.52
CA LEU A 199 -23.25 -25.30 -10.84
C LEU A 199 -22.19 -24.20 -10.81
N TYR A 200 -22.12 -23.40 -9.74
CA TYR A 200 -21.15 -22.31 -9.59
C TYR A 200 -20.86 -22.00 -8.10
N PRO A 201 -20.10 -22.82 -7.37
CA PRO A 201 -19.53 -22.36 -6.11
C PRO A 201 -18.62 -21.17 -6.47
N THR A 202 -19.07 -19.95 -6.19
CA THR A 202 -18.25 -18.75 -6.38
C THR A 202 -18.17 -18.06 -5.05
N GLU A 203 -16.94 -17.97 -4.57
CA GLU A 203 -16.55 -17.18 -3.42
C GLU A 203 -15.51 -16.19 -3.93
N LEU A 204 -15.99 -15.06 -4.43
CA LEU A 204 -15.17 -14.07 -5.10
C LEU A 204 -15.39 -12.72 -4.45
N VAL A 205 -14.27 -12.06 -4.13
CA VAL A 205 -14.27 -10.66 -3.74
C VAL A 205 -13.51 -9.87 -4.79
N PHE A 206 -13.95 -8.63 -5.02
CA PHE A 206 -13.46 -7.76 -6.09
C PHE A 206 -13.66 -8.36 -7.50
N ALA A 207 -14.71 -9.17 -7.68
CA ALA A 207 -15.13 -9.63 -9.00
C ALA A 207 -15.41 -8.44 -9.93
N TYR A 208 -15.30 -8.67 -11.25
CA TYR A 208 -15.53 -7.64 -12.28
C TYR A 208 -14.56 -6.44 -12.27
N THR A 209 -13.38 -6.60 -11.66
CA THR A 209 -12.29 -5.59 -11.65
C THR A 209 -11.38 -5.61 -12.87
N THR A 210 -11.77 -6.28 -13.96
CA THR A 210 -11.08 -6.14 -15.26
C THR A 210 -11.09 -4.66 -15.67
N ILE A 211 -9.91 -4.02 -15.56
CA ILE A 211 -9.52 -2.66 -16.00
C ILE A 211 -10.45 -1.96 -16.99
N PRO A 212 -10.58 -0.63 -16.81
CA PRO A 212 -11.77 -0.13 -16.17
C PRO A 212 -12.99 -0.48 -17.02
N ALA A 213 -13.91 -1.29 -16.49
CA ALA A 213 -15.31 -0.97 -16.74
C ALA A 213 -15.42 0.54 -16.49
N THR A 214 -15.81 1.30 -17.50
CA THR A 214 -15.52 2.73 -17.67
C THR A 214 -15.82 3.49 -16.37
N GLY A 215 -14.81 3.75 -15.52
CA GLY A 215 -15.00 4.38 -14.20
C GLY A 215 -14.45 3.67 -12.96
N ALA A 216 -14.07 2.37 -12.99
CA ALA A 216 -13.49 1.72 -11.80
C ALA A 216 -12.09 2.31 -11.46
N PRO A 217 -11.85 2.80 -10.24
CA PRO A 217 -10.57 3.39 -9.87
C PRO A 217 -9.50 2.30 -9.70
N PHE A 218 -8.25 2.68 -9.95
CA PHE A 218 -7.11 1.80 -9.65
C PHE A 218 -6.99 1.57 -8.13
N PRO A 219 -6.44 0.43 -7.70
CA PRO A 219 -5.96 0.27 -6.33
C PRO A 219 -5.07 1.45 -5.92
N MET A 220 -5.33 2.04 -4.75
CA MET A 220 -4.60 3.22 -4.26
C MET A 220 -3.91 2.90 -2.94
N LEU A 221 -2.66 3.35 -2.82
CA LEU A 221 -1.95 3.38 -1.55
C LEU A 221 -1.97 4.83 -1.01
N GLU A 222 -2.75 5.05 0.04
CA GLU A 222 -2.77 6.32 0.77
C GLU A 222 -1.69 6.27 1.86
N LEU A 223 -0.76 7.21 1.86
CA LEU A 223 0.33 7.27 2.83
C LEU A 223 0.32 8.59 3.58
N GLU A 224 0.46 8.51 4.90
CA GLU A 224 0.78 9.66 5.74
C GLU A 224 2.30 9.75 5.88
N ILE A 225 2.88 10.86 5.43
CA ILE A 225 4.33 11.10 5.49
C ILE A 225 4.63 12.33 6.34
N ILE A 226 5.76 12.32 7.03
CA ILE A 226 6.33 13.53 7.64
C ILE A 226 7.19 14.22 6.58
N PRO A 227 6.82 15.42 6.09
CA PRO A 227 7.65 16.14 5.13
C PRO A 227 9.02 16.40 5.71
N ALA A 228 10.07 16.23 4.90
CA ALA A 228 11.41 16.66 5.30
C ALA A 228 11.36 18.15 5.70
N PRO A 229 11.97 18.55 6.83
CA PRO A 229 11.99 19.96 7.22
C PRO A 229 12.62 20.78 6.10
N GLY A 230 11.81 21.64 5.48
CA GLY A 230 12.24 22.41 4.32
C GLY A 230 13.53 23.19 4.63
N SER A 231 14.47 23.18 3.69
CA SER A 231 15.79 23.83 3.77
C SER A 231 15.72 25.34 4.13
N ALA A 232 14.54 25.95 4.09
CA ALA A 232 14.26 27.28 4.58
C ALA A 232 14.61 27.46 6.08
N ALA A 233 14.44 26.43 6.91
CA ALA A 233 14.82 26.50 8.32
C ALA A 233 16.35 26.64 8.50
N LEU A 234 17.14 26.00 7.64
CA LEU A 234 18.61 26.10 7.64
C LEU A 234 19.10 27.50 7.19
N LEU A 235 18.40 28.14 6.25
CA LEU A 235 18.71 29.51 5.80
C LEU A 235 18.47 30.56 6.90
N ALA A 236 17.44 30.38 7.73
CA ALA A 236 17.16 31.29 8.85
C ALA A 236 18.27 31.23 9.94
N ILE A 237 18.82 30.04 10.21
CA ILE A 237 19.92 29.87 11.17
C ILE A 237 21.25 30.40 10.58
N GLY A 238 21.52 30.14 9.29
CA GLY A 238 22.70 30.67 8.61
C GLY A 238 22.72 32.20 8.52
N GLY A 239 21.58 32.82 8.21
CA GLY A 239 21.44 34.27 8.11
C GLY A 239 21.66 35.00 9.44
N THR A 240 21.18 34.43 10.55
CA THR A 240 21.36 35.04 11.89
C THR A 240 22.81 34.96 12.38
N LEU A 241 23.53 33.87 12.07
CA LEU A 241 24.97 33.74 12.37
C LEU A 241 25.83 34.70 11.51
N ALA A 242 25.51 34.86 10.23
CA ALA A 242 26.24 35.79 9.35
C ALA A 242 26.01 37.26 9.72
N ALA A 243 24.79 37.63 10.13
CA ALA A 243 24.48 38.99 10.58
C ALA A 243 25.20 39.37 11.88
N ARG A 244 25.40 38.41 12.79
CA ARG A 244 26.09 38.65 14.07
C ARG A 244 27.59 38.87 13.90
N ARG A 245 28.21 38.25 12.90
CA ARG A 245 29.65 38.41 12.60
C ARG A 245 30.00 39.78 11.99
N ARG A 246 29.04 40.49 11.40
CA ARG A 246 29.25 41.80 10.75
C ARG A 246 29.17 43.02 11.67
N ARG A 247 28.80 42.87 12.95
CA ARG A 247 28.69 43.99 13.92
C ARG A 247 29.87 44.11 14.89
N GLY A 248 30.94 43.35 14.69
CA GLY A 248 32.13 43.35 15.56
C GLY A 248 33.42 43.86 14.92
N GLY A 249 33.33 44.63 13.84
CA GLY A 249 34.48 45.28 13.19
C GLY A 249 34.40 46.80 13.33
#